data_AF-A0A3B0RG04-F1
#
_entry.id   AF-A0A3B0RG04-F1
#
_cell.length_a   1.000
_cell.length_b   1.000
_cell.length_c   1.000
_cell.angle_alpha   90.00
_cell.angle_beta   90.00
_cell.angle_gamma   90.00
#
_symmetry.space_group_name_H-M   'P 1'
#
loop_
_entity.id
_entity.type
_entity.pdbx_description
1 polymer ?
#
loop_
_entity_poly.entity_id
_entity_poly.type
_entity_poly.pdbx_seq_one_letter_code
_entity_poly.pdbx_strand_id
1 'polypeptide(L)'
;MNKPTNKKTSLKRVLGRFDVVSLGFGAMIGWGWVILAGLWISQAGVLGASLAFFLGSIAIIVIGLTYAELASALPFAGGEHAYTERAFGKTVSFICTWSIIFGYVSVVAFEAIALPVAVVY
;
A
#
# COMPACT_ATOMS: atom_id res chain seq x y z
N MET A 1 -0.74 20.34 43.46
CA MET A 1 -0.58 19.09 42.69
C MET A 1 -0.77 19.42 41.20
N ASN A 2 0.31 19.75 40.51
CA ASN A 2 0.28 20.16 39.10
C ASN A 2 0.08 18.92 38.20
N LYS A 3 -1.01 18.87 37.43
CA LYS A 3 -1.18 17.83 36.40
C LYS A 3 -0.19 18.11 35.27
N PRO A 4 0.62 17.13 34.82
CA PRO A 4 1.43 17.32 33.63
C PRO A 4 0.49 17.48 32.42
N THR A 5 0.43 18.68 31.86
CA THR A 5 -0.22 18.95 30.58
C THR A 5 0.55 18.22 29.49
N ASN A 6 0.10 17.00 29.17
CA ASN A 6 0.57 16.22 28.04
C ASN A 6 0.24 16.98 26.75
N LYS A 7 1.20 17.80 26.30
CA LYS A 7 1.14 18.52 25.03
C LYS A 7 1.25 17.46 23.94
N LYS A 8 0.11 16.90 23.50
CA LYS A 8 0.06 15.99 22.35
C LYS A 8 0.77 16.67 21.19
N THR A 9 1.92 16.15 20.79
CA THR A 9 2.67 16.59 19.60
C THR A 9 1.87 16.21 18.37
N SER A 10 0.85 17.00 18.03
CA SER A 10 0.05 16.79 16.83
C SER A 10 0.76 17.40 15.63
N LEU A 11 0.95 16.59 14.58
CA LEU A 11 1.43 17.09 13.29
C LEU A 11 0.47 18.14 12.73
N LYS A 12 1.01 19.16 12.05
CA LYS A 12 0.21 20.16 11.34
C LYS A 12 -0.49 19.47 10.17
N ARG A 13 -1.81 19.56 10.10
CA ARG A 13 -2.59 19.03 8.96
C ARG A 13 -2.40 19.96 7.76
N VAL A 14 -1.47 19.60 6.89
CA VAL A 14 -1.11 20.39 5.70
C VAL A 14 -1.53 19.73 4.39
N LEU A 15 -1.80 18.42 4.39
CA LEU A 15 -2.22 17.71 3.18
C LEU A 15 -3.65 18.07 2.81
N GLY A 16 -3.82 18.64 1.62
CA GLY A 16 -5.11 18.81 0.94
C GLY A 16 -5.53 17.54 0.18
N ARG A 17 -6.69 17.60 -0.48
CA ARG A 17 -7.24 16.47 -1.25
C ARG A 17 -6.33 16.03 -2.39
N PHE A 18 -5.77 16.99 -3.13
CA PHE A 18 -4.85 16.71 -4.23
C PHE A 18 -3.51 16.14 -3.75
N ASP A 19 -3.01 16.59 -2.61
CA ASP A 19 -1.77 16.07 -2.02
C ASP A 19 -1.91 14.61 -1.60
N VAL A 20 -3.07 14.22 -1.08
CA VAL A 20 -3.34 12.82 -0.71
C VAL A 20 -3.45 11.94 -1.95
N VAL A 21 -4.12 12.41 -3.00
CA VAL A 21 -4.25 11.65 -4.26
C VAL A 21 -2.90 11.50 -4.94
N SER A 22 -2.08 12.55 -5.01
CA SER A 22 -0.75 12.48 -5.60
C SER A 22 0.18 11.56 -4.81
N LEU A 23 0.11 11.60 -3.47
CA LEU A 23 0.85 10.68 -2.60
C LEU A 23 0.43 9.22 -2.84
N GLY A 24 -0.87 8.95 -2.92
CA GLY A 24 -1.38 7.61 -3.23
C GLY A 24 -0.95 7.11 -4.61
N PHE A 25 -1.08 7.96 -5.62
CA PHE A 25 -0.68 7.62 -7.00
C PHE A 25 0.83 7.34 -7.10
N GLY A 26 1.66 8.19 -6.49
CA GLY A 26 3.11 8.00 -6.46
C GLY A 26 3.55 6.76 -5.70
N ALA A 27 2.82 6.37 -4.65
CA ALA A 27 3.11 5.16 -3.88
C ALA A 27 2.75 3.86 -4.61
N MET A 28 1.86 3.90 -5.63
CA MET A 28 1.44 2.72 -6.38
C MET A 28 2.33 2.39 -7.59
N ILE A 29 3.00 3.38 -8.17
CA ILE A 29 3.82 3.19 -9.37
C ILE A 29 5.24 2.77 -8.97
N GLY A 30 5.61 1.51 -9.26
CA GLY A 30 6.96 0.95 -9.05
C GLY A 30 7.60 0.42 -10.33
N TRP A 31 8.77 -0.22 -10.22
CA TRP A 31 9.52 -0.75 -11.38
C TRP A 31 9.01 -2.12 -11.86
N GLY A 32 8.14 -2.78 -11.08
CA GLY A 32 7.67 -4.14 -11.39
C GLY A 32 7.06 -4.30 -12.79
N TRP A 33 6.18 -3.39 -13.21
CA TRP A 33 5.55 -3.50 -14.53
C TRP A 33 6.54 -3.32 -15.68
N VAL A 34 7.58 -2.50 -15.53
CA VAL A 34 8.60 -2.26 -16.55
C VAL A 34 9.39 -3.54 -16.83
N ILE A 35 9.73 -4.28 -15.77
CA ILE A 35 10.56 -5.49 -15.87
C ILE A 35 9.71 -6.70 -16.26
N LEU A 36 8.49 -6.82 -15.73
CA LEU A 36 7.66 -8.01 -15.92
C LEU A 36 6.76 -7.96 -17.15
N ALA A 37 6.52 -6.80 -17.77
CA ALA A 37 5.63 -6.70 -18.94
C ALA A 37 6.04 -7.63 -20.09
N GLY A 38 7.34 -7.71 -20.41
CA GLY A 38 7.84 -8.61 -21.45
C GLY A 38 7.56 -10.08 -21.14
N LEU A 39 7.72 -10.47 -19.87
CA LEU A 39 7.46 -11.84 -19.40
C LEU A 39 5.96 -12.18 -19.45
N TRP A 40 5.08 -11.25 -19.08
CA TRP A 40 3.64 -11.46 -19.17
C TRP A 40 3.17 -11.64 -20.61
N ILE A 41 3.67 -10.82 -21.54
CA ILE A 41 3.33 -10.92 -22.96
C ILE A 41 3.89 -12.20 -23.56
N SER A 42 5.13 -12.59 -23.21
CA SER A 42 5.74 -13.82 -23.71
C SER A 42 5.03 -15.09 -23.22
N GLN A 43 4.48 -15.11 -22.01
CA GLN A 43 3.80 -16.30 -21.45
C GLN A 43 2.33 -16.38 -21.83
N ALA A 44 1.58 -15.27 -21.72
CA ALA A 44 0.13 -15.26 -21.88
C ALA A 44 -0.34 -14.64 -23.21
N GLY A 45 0.58 -14.02 -23.98
CA GLY A 45 0.22 -13.18 -25.10
C GLY A 45 -0.41 -11.84 -24.67
N VAL A 46 -0.64 -10.96 -25.64
CA VAL A 46 -1.23 -9.62 -25.39
C VAL A 46 -2.67 -9.73 -24.86
N LEU A 47 -3.47 -10.65 -25.42
CA LEU A 47 -4.85 -10.86 -24.99
C LEU A 47 -4.94 -11.49 -23.60
N GLY A 48 -4.06 -12.43 -23.27
CA GLY A 48 -4.03 -13.05 -21.93
C GLY A 48 -3.60 -12.07 -20.85
N ALA A 49 -2.54 -11.29 -21.11
CA ALA A 49 -2.07 -10.27 -20.18
C ALA A 49 -3.12 -9.17 -19.94
N SER A 50 -3.78 -8.67 -21.00
CA SER A 50 -4.83 -7.65 -20.85
C SER A 50 -6.06 -8.14 -20.08
N LEU A 51 -6.51 -9.38 -20.32
CA LEU A 51 -7.58 -9.99 -19.52
C LEU A 51 -7.19 -10.16 -18.05
N ALA A 52 -5.95 -10.59 -17.77
CA ALA A 52 -5.46 -10.72 -16.40
C ALA A 52 -5.43 -9.37 -15.68
N PHE A 53 -4.98 -8.30 -16.36
CA PHE A 53 -5.02 -6.94 -15.83
C PHE A 53 -6.45 -6.45 -15.55
N PHE A 54 -7.39 -6.74 -16.44
CA PHE A 54 -8.79 -6.34 -16.26
C PHE A 54 -9.41 -7.02 -15.04
N LEU A 55 -9.23 -8.34 -14.91
CA LEU A 55 -9.72 -9.10 -13.76
C LEU A 55 -9.05 -8.67 -12.45
N GLY A 56 -7.72 -8.44 -12.48
CA GLY A 56 -6.97 -7.94 -11.33
C GLY A 56 -7.43 -6.54 -10.90
N SER A 57 -7.71 -5.66 -11.86
CA SER A 57 -8.20 -4.30 -11.59
C SER A 57 -9.56 -4.34 -10.89
N ILE A 58 -10.48 -5.20 -11.34
CA ILE A 58 -11.79 -5.37 -10.68
C ILE A 58 -11.62 -5.79 -9.21
N ALA A 59 -10.72 -6.75 -8.94
CA ALA A 59 -10.45 -7.17 -7.56
C ALA A 59 -9.87 -6.03 -6.70
N ILE A 60 -8.92 -5.25 -7.25
CA ILE A 60 -8.31 -4.11 -6.56
C ILE A 60 -9.34 -3.00 -6.28
N ILE A 61 -10.31 -2.76 -7.18
CA ILE A 61 -11.37 -1.77 -6.94
C ILE A 61 -12.20 -2.14 -5.72
N VAL A 62 -12.60 -3.41 -5.58
CA VAL A 62 -13.38 -3.88 -4.42
C VAL A 62 -12.59 -3.70 -3.12
N ILE A 63 -11.29 -4.03 -3.15
CA ILE A 63 -10.39 -3.83 -2.01
C ILE A 63 -10.29 -2.32 -1.69
N GLY A 64 -10.07 -1.48 -2.70
CA GLY A 64 -9.93 -0.03 -2.55
C GLY A 64 -11.18 0.63 -1.94
N LEU A 65 -12.38 0.18 -2.33
CA LEU A 65 -13.64 0.66 -1.74
C LEU A 65 -13.75 0.31 -0.26
N THR A 66 -13.41 -0.94 0.10
CA THR A 66 -13.39 -1.38 1.50
C THR A 66 -12.41 -0.54 2.34
N TYR A 67 -11.23 -0.25 1.79
CA TYR A 67 -10.25 0.62 2.45
C TYR A 67 -10.72 2.07 2.56
N ALA A 68 -11.46 2.59 1.59
CA ALA A 68 -12.02 3.94 1.63
C ALA A 68 -13.06 4.09 2.74
N GLU A 69 -13.93 3.08 2.94
CA GLU A 69 -14.87 3.04 4.06
C GLU A 69 -14.14 3.00 5.41
N LEU A 70 -13.12 2.15 5.51
CA LEU A 70 -12.39 1.94 6.75
C LEU A 70 -11.53 3.16 7.13
N ALA A 71 -10.88 3.80 6.15
CA ALA A 71 -10.15 5.04 6.35
C ALA A 71 -11.05 6.20 6.79
N SER A 72 -12.31 6.22 6.32
CA SER A 72 -13.31 7.22 6.74
C SER A 72 -13.85 6.93 8.15
N ALA A 73 -14.03 5.66 8.51
CA ALA A 73 -14.53 5.24 9.81
C ALA A 73 -13.49 5.33 10.94
N LEU A 74 -12.21 5.09 10.63
CA LEU A 74 -11.10 5.06 11.59
C LEU A 74 -10.00 6.05 11.18
N PRO A 75 -10.18 7.36 11.45
CA PRO A 75 -9.24 8.41 11.04
C PRO A 75 -8.00 8.49 11.98
N PHE A 76 -7.36 7.34 12.22
CA PHE A 76 -6.15 7.21 13.03
C PHE A 76 -4.93 7.02 12.14
N ALA A 77 -3.79 7.59 12.54
CA ALA A 77 -2.51 7.32 11.91
C ALA A 77 -2.01 5.92 12.33
N GLY A 78 -2.41 4.89 11.61
CA GLY A 78 -2.05 3.50 11.92
C GLY A 78 -2.40 2.46 10.85
N GLY A 79 -3.19 2.80 9.83
CA GLY A 79 -3.48 1.92 8.69
C GLY A 79 -3.97 0.53 9.12
N GLU A 80 -3.42 -0.52 8.50
CA GLU A 80 -3.82 -1.91 8.74
C GLU A 80 -3.65 -2.36 10.20
N HIS A 81 -2.67 -1.82 10.93
CA HIS A 81 -2.48 -2.13 12.34
C HIS A 81 -3.71 -1.68 13.15
N ALA A 82 -4.13 -0.43 12.99
CA ALA A 82 -5.29 0.12 13.68
C ALA A 82 -6.60 -0.58 13.28
N TYR A 83 -6.71 -0.96 12.00
CA TYR A 83 -7.88 -1.67 11.47
C TYR A 83 -8.03 -3.06 12.08
N THR A 84 -6.95 -3.84 12.08
CA THR A 84 -6.94 -5.21 12.61
C THR A 84 -7.00 -5.25 14.12
N GLU A 85 -6.39 -4.27 14.82
CA GLU A 85 -6.51 -4.16 16.27
C GLU A 85 -7.96 -3.91 16.68
N ARG A 86 -8.67 -3.04 15.94
CA ARG A 86 -10.08 -2.74 16.21
C ARG A 86 -11.00 -3.92 15.91
N ALA A 87 -10.73 -4.69 14.87
CA ALA A 87 -11.58 -5.79 14.43
C ALA A 87 -11.35 -7.11 15.19
N PHE A 88 -10.08 -7.49 15.42
CA PHE A 88 -9.70 -8.83 15.91
C PHE A 88 -8.88 -8.81 17.21
N GLY A 89 -8.56 -7.62 17.74
CA GLY A 89 -7.75 -7.46 18.93
C GLY A 89 -6.24 -7.57 18.69
N LYS A 90 -5.49 -7.49 19.79
CA LYS A 90 -4.03 -7.23 19.77
C LYS A 90 -3.20 -8.36 19.15
N THR A 91 -3.54 -9.62 19.41
CA THR A 91 -2.74 -10.77 18.95
C THR A 91 -2.75 -10.89 17.43
N VAL A 92 -3.94 -10.79 16.82
CA VAL A 92 -4.10 -10.86 15.36
C VAL A 92 -3.48 -9.64 14.70
N SER A 93 -3.66 -8.45 15.29
CA SER A 93 -3.03 -7.23 14.80
C SER A 93 -1.50 -7.30 14.80
N PHE A 94 -0.90 -7.88 15.84
CA PHE A 94 0.55 -8.08 15.91
C PHE A 94 1.07 -8.97 14.78
N ILE A 95 0.42 -10.12 14.54
CA ILE A 95 0.80 -11.04 13.48
C ILE A 95 0.64 -10.36 12.11
N CYS A 96 -0.50 -9.71 11.87
CA CYS A 96 -0.77 -9.01 10.62
C CYS A 96 0.28 -7.92 10.34
N THR A 97 0.63 -7.14 11.37
CA THR A 97 1.61 -6.06 11.25
C THR A 97 3.00 -6.61 10.94
N TRP A 98 3.39 -7.72 11.58
CA TRP A 98 4.65 -8.40 11.25
C TRP A 98 4.68 -8.94 9.83
N SER A 99 3.59 -9.54 9.36
CA SER A 99 3.46 -10.00 7.98
C SER A 99 3.59 -8.85 6.97
N ILE A 100 2.96 -7.71 7.26
CA ILE A 100 3.05 -6.50 6.44
C ILE A 100 4.49 -5.96 6.40
N ILE A 101 5.18 -5.91 7.55
CA ILE A 101 6.59 -5.49 7.61
C ILE A 101 7.46 -6.36 6.71
N PHE A 102 7.32 -7.69 6.79
CA PHE A 102 8.05 -8.59 5.90
C PHE A 102 7.70 -8.39 4.43
N GLY A 103 6.43 -8.14 4.11
CA GLY A 103 6.00 -7.78 2.76
C GLY A 103 6.66 -6.50 2.26
N TYR A 104 6.72 -5.45 3.07
CA TYR A 104 7.38 -4.21 2.67
C TYR A 104 8.90 -4.37 2.50
N VAL A 105 9.55 -5.15 3.37
CA VAL A 105 10.98 -5.44 3.23
C VAL A 105 11.28 -6.17 1.91
N SER A 106 10.43 -7.12 1.52
CA SER A 106 10.61 -7.82 0.24
C SER A 106 10.41 -6.90 -0.97
N VAL A 107 9.46 -5.97 -0.90
CA VAL A 107 9.25 -4.94 -1.94
C VAL A 107 10.48 -4.05 -2.07
N VAL A 108 11.04 -3.56 -0.96
CA VAL A 108 12.27 -2.74 -0.99
C VAL A 108 13.43 -3.51 -1.61
N ALA A 109 13.59 -4.78 -1.27
CA ALA A 109 14.63 -5.64 -1.84
C ALA A 109 14.43 -5.84 -3.36
N PHE A 110 13.19 -6.05 -3.80
CA PHE A 110 12.86 -6.17 -5.22
C PHE A 110 13.16 -4.88 -5.99
N GLU A 111 12.69 -3.74 -5.50
CA GLU A 111 12.87 -2.42 -6.15
C GLU A 111 14.36 -2.03 -6.22
N ALA A 112 15.17 -2.42 -5.23
CA ALA A 112 16.62 -2.19 -5.22
C ALA A 112 17.36 -2.93 -6.34
N ILE A 113 16.88 -4.12 -6.74
CA ILE A 113 17.43 -4.90 -7.86
C ILE A 113 16.80 -4.45 -9.18
N ALA A 114 15.54 -4.03 -9.15
CA ALA A 114 14.79 -3.61 -10.32
C ALA A 114 15.41 -2.39 -11.02
N LEU A 115 15.81 -1.37 -10.24
CA LEU A 115 16.39 -0.14 -10.78
C LEU A 115 17.66 -0.37 -11.63
N PRO A 116 18.73 -1.05 -11.15
CA PRO A 116 19.91 -1.27 -11.97
C PRO A 116 19.63 -2.17 -13.18
N VAL A 117 18.73 -3.15 -13.04
CA VAL A 117 18.31 -4.00 -14.17
C VAL A 117 17.63 -3.16 -15.24
N ALA A 118 16.70 -2.28 -14.87
CA ALA A 118 15.98 -1.41 -15.80
C ALA A 118 16.89 -0.38 -16.50
N VAL A 119 18.00 0.03 -15.87
CA VAL A 119 18.97 0.97 -16.48
C VAL A 119 19.87 0.30 -17.51
N VAL A 120 20.06 -1.02 -17.42
CA VAL A 120 20.94 -1.80 -18.31
C VAL A 120 20.19 -2.33 -19.54
N TYR A 121 18.86 -2.45 -19.48
CA TYR A 121 17.99 -2.78 -20.62
C TYR A 121 17.80 -1.61 -21.58
#